data_AF-A0A2H0C4Y3-F1
#
_entry.id   AF-A0A2H0C4Y3-F1
#
_cell.length_a   1.000
_cell.length_b   1.000
_cell.length_c   1.000
_cell.angle_alpha   90.00
_cell.angle_beta   90.00
_cell.angle_gamma   90.00
#
_symmetry.space_group_name_H-M   'P 1'
#
loop_
_entity.id
_entity.type
_entity.pdbx_description
1 polymer ?
#
loop_
_entity_poly.entity_id
_entity_poly.type
_entity_poly.pdbx_seq_one_letter_code
_entity_poly.pdbx_strand_id
1 'polypeptide(L)'
;MLNQRSKIKDQNLSQNSKLEVKYRAFYLSLKIIKFLENLSNNQSLRIISDQLIRSVTSIGANIIEAKSSASKREFLNYFQIALKSANETKYWLALLKELSVNNADKIQYFLNETTEIAKIIGSSVLTLKGKTKL
;
A
#
# COMPACT_ATOMS: atom_id res chain seq x y z
N MET A 1 7.29 -18.60 -29.31
CA MET A 1 6.18 -17.73 -28.86
C MET A 1 6.25 -17.46 -27.33
N LEU A 2 7.39 -16.99 -26.81
CA LEU A 2 7.59 -16.76 -25.35
C LEU A 2 7.81 -15.28 -24.96
N ASN A 3 7.68 -14.33 -25.90
CA ASN A 3 8.10 -12.93 -25.70
C ASN A 3 6.96 -11.89 -25.65
N GLN A 4 5.70 -12.32 -25.57
CA GLN A 4 4.55 -11.42 -25.45
C GLN A 4 4.02 -11.32 -24.02
N ARG A 5 4.08 -12.41 -23.23
CA ARG A 5 3.61 -12.42 -21.83
C ARG A 5 4.49 -11.63 -20.87
N SER A 6 5.81 -11.54 -21.11
CA SER A 6 6.74 -10.70 -20.34
C SER A 6 6.48 -9.20 -20.60
N LYS A 7 6.39 -8.80 -21.88
CA LYS A 7 6.10 -7.41 -22.28
C LYS A 7 4.76 -6.88 -21.74
N ILE A 8 3.72 -7.72 -21.67
CA ILE A 8 2.40 -7.33 -21.12
C ILE A 8 2.45 -7.10 -19.59
N LYS A 9 3.29 -7.84 -18.85
CA LYS A 9 3.53 -7.62 -17.42
C LYS A 9 4.28 -6.31 -17.17
N ASP A 10 5.30 -6.03 -17.98
CA ASP A 10 6.14 -4.83 -17.84
C ASP A 10 5.40 -3.54 -18.24
N GLN A 11 4.54 -3.59 -19.26
CA GLN A 11 3.71 -2.44 -19.66
C GLN A 11 2.65 -2.07 -18.60
N ASN A 12 2.07 -3.04 -17.90
CA ASN A 12 1.14 -2.78 -16.80
C ASN A 12 1.84 -2.26 -15.54
N LEU A 13 3.08 -2.72 -15.26
CA LEU A 13 3.88 -2.21 -14.15
C LEU A 13 4.31 -0.74 -14.36
N SER A 14 4.65 -0.38 -15.61
CA SER A 14 5.08 0.97 -16.02
C SER A 14 3.96 2.01 -16.04
N GLN A 15 2.70 1.62 -16.32
CA GLN A 15 1.55 2.54 -16.23
C GLN A 15 1.19 2.85 -14.76
N ASN A 16 1.37 1.88 -13.86
CA ASN A 16 0.99 2.03 -12.45
C ASN A 16 1.93 3.00 -11.69
N SER A 17 3.19 3.14 -12.12
CA SER A 17 4.15 4.09 -11.52
C SER A 17 3.85 5.56 -11.85
N LYS A 18 3.10 5.84 -12.93
CA LYS A 18 2.67 7.20 -13.31
C LYS A 18 1.41 7.68 -12.58
N LEU A 19 0.68 6.79 -11.92
CA LEU A 19 -0.52 7.16 -11.17
C LEU A 19 -0.14 7.90 -9.89
N GLU A 20 -0.89 8.95 -9.57
CA GLU A 20 -0.78 9.62 -8.26
C GLU A 20 -0.92 8.60 -7.11
N VAL A 21 -0.13 8.80 -6.06
CA VAL A 21 -0.07 7.90 -4.89
C VAL A 21 -1.45 7.62 -4.28
N LYS A 22 -2.37 8.59 -4.31
CA LYS A 22 -3.75 8.44 -3.83
C LYS A 22 -4.52 7.34 -4.57
N TYR A 23 -4.36 7.24 -5.90
CA TYR A 23 -5.04 6.23 -6.70
C TYR A 23 -4.38 4.88 -6.53
N ARG A 24 -3.04 4.83 -6.42
CA ARG A 24 -2.31 3.59 -6.12
C ARG A 24 -2.75 2.99 -4.78
N ALA A 25 -2.87 3.80 -3.73
CA ALA A 25 -3.34 3.38 -2.41
C ALA A 25 -4.80 2.86 -2.46
N PHE A 26 -5.69 3.54 -3.18
CA PHE A 26 -7.07 3.10 -3.37
C PHE A 26 -7.14 1.73 -4.09
N TYR A 27 -6.46 1.59 -5.23
CA TYR A 27 -6.47 0.34 -6.00
C TYR A 27 -5.78 -0.80 -5.26
N LEU A 28 -4.73 -0.53 -4.49
CA LEU A 28 -4.11 -1.50 -3.60
C LEU A 28 -5.12 -2.02 -2.57
N SER A 29 -5.83 -1.10 -1.89
CA SER A 29 -6.87 -1.45 -0.91
C SER A 29 -7.94 -2.36 -1.53
N LEU A 30 -8.47 -1.98 -2.70
CA LEU A 30 -9.46 -2.77 -3.43
C LEU A 30 -8.95 -4.17 -3.78
N LYS A 31 -7.71 -4.28 -4.26
CA LYS A 31 -7.10 -5.57 -4.63
C LYS A 31 -6.88 -6.47 -3.42
N ILE A 32 -6.46 -5.90 -2.28
CA ILE A 32 -6.25 -6.66 -1.04
C ILE A 32 -7.59 -7.13 -0.48
N ILE A 33 -8.61 -6.27 -0.40
CA ILE A 33 -9.94 -6.66 0.10
C ILE A 33 -10.48 -7.86 -0.70
N LYS A 34 -10.51 -7.75 -2.04
CA LYS A 34 -10.95 -8.85 -2.91
C LYS A 34 -10.11 -10.11 -2.76
N PHE A 35 -8.82 -9.99 -2.49
CA PHE A 35 -7.97 -11.14 -2.24
C PHE A 35 -8.31 -11.84 -0.93
N LEU A 36 -8.52 -11.07 0.15
CA LEU A 36 -8.83 -11.61 1.48
C LEU A 36 -10.21 -12.29 1.53
N GLU A 37 -11.18 -11.81 0.75
CA GLU A 37 -12.50 -12.45 0.59
C GLU A 37 -12.41 -13.90 0.07
N ASN A 38 -11.30 -14.25 -0.61
CA ASN A 38 -11.08 -15.59 -1.16
C ASN A 38 -10.20 -16.48 -0.26
N LEU A 39 -9.78 -16.00 0.92
CA LEU A 39 -8.96 -16.79 1.84
C LEU A 39 -9.81 -17.69 2.76
N SER A 40 -9.17 -18.76 3.25
CA SER A 40 -9.80 -19.68 4.20
C SER A 40 -10.23 -18.96 5.48
N ASN A 41 -11.40 -19.32 6.00
CA ASN A 41 -12.09 -18.55 7.04
C ASN A 41 -11.71 -18.93 8.49
N ASN A 42 -10.45 -19.33 8.74
CA ASN A 42 -10.00 -19.66 10.09
C ASN A 42 -9.84 -18.39 10.96
N GLN A 43 -9.89 -18.54 12.28
CA GLN A 43 -9.92 -17.41 13.21
C GLN A 43 -8.68 -16.51 13.09
N SER A 44 -7.49 -17.09 13.04
CA SER A 44 -6.23 -16.33 12.95
C SER A 44 -6.15 -15.51 11.67
N LEU A 45 -6.52 -16.10 10.52
CA LEU A 45 -6.55 -15.39 9.24
C LEU A 45 -7.60 -14.30 9.22
N ARG A 46 -8.75 -14.48 9.87
CA ARG A 46 -9.79 -13.45 9.98
C ARG A 46 -9.28 -12.22 10.75
N ILE A 47 -8.62 -12.44 11.89
CA ILE A 47 -8.06 -11.35 12.71
C ILE A 47 -6.98 -10.59 11.92
N ILE A 48 -6.07 -11.31 11.26
CA ILE A 48 -5.02 -10.70 10.43
C ILE A 48 -5.61 -9.95 9.24
N SER A 49 -6.65 -10.50 8.61
CA SER A 49 -7.35 -9.86 7.50
C SER A 49 -8.03 -8.56 7.93
N ASP A 50 -8.69 -8.53 9.08
CA ASP A 50 -9.31 -7.31 9.61
C ASP A 50 -8.27 -6.20 9.84
N GLN A 51 -7.15 -6.54 10.48
CA GLN A 51 -6.05 -5.61 10.72
C GLN A 51 -5.41 -5.12 9.41
N LEU A 52 -5.25 -6.00 8.43
CA LEU A 52 -4.73 -5.65 7.11
C LEU A 52 -5.70 -4.71 6.35
N ILE A 53 -7.00 -4.97 6.39
CA ILE A 53 -8.02 -4.12 5.73
C ILE A 53 -8.01 -2.72 6.35
N ARG A 54 -8.01 -2.62 7.68
CA ARG A 54 -7.96 -1.33 8.39
C ARG A 54 -6.71 -0.53 8.04
N SER A 55 -5.54 -1.18 8.10
CA SER A 55 -4.27 -0.51 7.83
C SER A 55 -4.14 -0.08 6.36
N VAL A 56 -4.49 -0.92 5.38
CA VAL A 56 -4.32 -0.57 3.96
C VAL A 56 -5.27 0.55 3.53
N THR A 57 -6.53 0.51 3.97
CA THR A 57 -7.54 1.53 3.62
C THR A 57 -7.21 2.89 4.23
N SER A 58 -6.64 2.88 5.44
CA SER A 58 -6.20 4.10 6.13
C SER A 58 -5.12 4.87 5.36
N ILE A 59 -4.28 4.20 4.57
CA ILE A 59 -3.26 4.88 3.73
C ILE A 59 -3.94 5.86 2.76
N GLY A 60 -4.91 5.36 1.99
CA GLY A 60 -5.63 6.15 1.00
C GLY A 60 -6.49 7.23 1.64
N ALA A 61 -7.20 6.89 2.72
CA ALA A 61 -8.06 7.82 3.46
C ALA A 61 -7.27 9.05 3.95
N ASN A 62 -6.13 8.83 4.62
CA ASN A 62 -5.30 9.93 5.13
C ASN A 62 -4.68 10.79 4.01
N ILE A 63 -4.32 10.21 2.86
CA ILE A 63 -3.84 10.99 1.71
C ILE A 63 -4.96 11.88 1.15
N ILE A 64 -6.21 11.42 1.16
CA ILE A 64 -7.36 12.21 0.71
C ILE A 64 -7.66 13.32 1.71
N GLU A 65 -7.70 13.02 3.02
CA GLU A 65 -7.94 14.00 4.08
C GLU A 65 -6.89 15.11 4.11
N ALA A 66 -5.63 14.79 3.79
CA ALA A 66 -4.57 15.79 3.67
C ALA A 66 -4.94 16.93 2.68
N LYS A 67 -5.73 16.67 1.63
CA LYS A 67 -6.11 17.72 0.67
C LYS A 67 -7.00 18.81 1.27
N SER A 68 -7.71 18.49 2.34
CA SER A 68 -8.58 19.42 3.05
C SER A 68 -7.87 20.12 4.21
N SER A 69 -6.55 19.94 4.35
CA SER A 69 -5.78 20.54 5.45
C SER A 69 -5.76 22.06 5.37
N ALA A 70 -5.99 22.71 6.51
CA ALA A 70 -5.93 24.17 6.63
C ALA A 70 -4.49 24.69 6.81
N SER A 71 -3.53 23.80 7.09
CA SER A 71 -2.12 24.18 7.27
C SER A 71 -1.14 23.12 6.78
N LYS A 72 0.11 23.54 6.49
CA LYS A 72 1.22 22.63 6.15
C LYS A 72 1.50 21.61 7.26
N ARG A 73 1.34 22.01 8.53
CA ARG A 73 1.54 21.13 9.70
C ARG A 73 0.49 20.02 9.73
N GLU A 74 -0.76 20.36 9.49
CA GLU A 74 -1.86 19.39 9.42
C GLU A 74 -1.70 18.45 8.22
N PHE A 75 -1.36 18.99 7.05
CA PHE A 75 -1.04 18.20 5.86
C PHE A 75 0.08 17.18 6.14
N LEU A 76 1.15 17.62 6.81
CA LEU A 76 2.24 16.75 7.25
C LEU A 76 1.76 15.65 8.20
N ASN A 77 0.91 15.98 9.17
CA ASN A 77 0.38 15.00 10.12
C ASN A 77 -0.38 13.88 9.40
N TYR A 78 -1.26 14.22 8.45
CA TYR A 78 -1.97 13.21 7.65
C TYR A 78 -1.02 12.32 6.85
N PHE A 79 0.01 12.89 6.21
CA PHE A 79 1.02 12.10 5.51
C PHE A 79 1.85 11.21 6.45
N GLN A 80 2.11 11.66 7.68
CA GLN A 80 2.77 10.82 8.69
C GLN A 80 1.88 9.66 9.14
N ILE A 81 0.57 9.88 9.30
CA ILE A 81 -0.39 8.82 9.61
C ILE A 81 -0.44 7.82 8.45
N ALA A 82 -0.57 8.29 7.21
CA ALA A 82 -0.55 7.44 6.02
C ALA A 82 0.74 6.59 5.94
N LEU A 83 1.90 7.15 6.29
CA LEU A 83 3.16 6.42 6.34
C LEU A 83 3.18 5.35 7.43
N LYS A 84 2.64 5.65 8.62
CA LYS A 84 2.50 4.66 9.71
C LYS A 84 1.59 3.51 9.28
N SER A 85 0.43 3.81 8.69
CA SER A 85 -0.49 2.81 8.15
C SER A 85 0.13 1.97 7.03
N ALA A 86 0.97 2.56 6.18
CA ALA A 86 1.72 1.81 5.18
C ALA A 86 2.75 0.84 5.81
N ASN A 87 3.43 1.25 6.88
CA ASN A 87 4.34 0.38 7.61
C ASN A 87 3.61 -0.76 8.32
N GLU A 88 2.47 -0.48 8.92
CA GLU A 88 1.61 -1.49 9.53
C GLU A 88 1.06 -2.49 8.49
N THR A 89 0.62 -1.98 7.34
CA THR A 89 0.18 -2.82 6.20
C THR A 89 1.29 -3.78 5.75
N LYS A 90 2.54 -3.32 5.67
CA LYS A 90 3.69 -4.20 5.34
C LYS A 90 3.88 -5.30 6.36
N TYR A 91 3.73 -5.00 7.65
CA TYR A 91 3.84 -5.99 8.72
C TYR A 91 2.76 -7.08 8.58
N TRP A 92 1.51 -6.69 8.39
CA TRP A 92 0.41 -7.65 8.22
C TRP A 92 0.54 -8.48 6.94
N LEU A 93 1.02 -7.88 5.84
CA LEU A 93 1.32 -8.61 4.61
C LEU A 93 2.46 -9.62 4.80
N ALA A 94 3.52 -9.27 5.53
CA ALA A 94 4.61 -10.19 5.84
C ALA A 94 4.10 -11.38 6.67
N LEU A 95 3.31 -11.13 7.71
CA LEU A 95 2.72 -12.19 8.53
C LEU A 95 1.77 -13.09 7.72
N LEU A 96 0.92 -12.49 6.88
CA LEU A 96 -0.01 -13.22 6.03
C LEU A 96 0.72 -14.10 5.01
N LYS A 97 1.87 -13.65 4.49
CA LYS A 97 2.71 -14.42 3.56
C LYS A 97 3.18 -15.73 4.16
N GLU A 98 3.65 -15.70 5.41
CA GLU A 98 4.10 -16.89 6.14
C GLU A 98 2.94 -17.85 6.44
N LEU A 99 1.73 -17.32 6.72
CA LEU A 99 0.55 -18.12 7.02
C LEU A 99 -0.17 -18.67 5.79
N SER A 100 0.03 -18.06 4.62
CA SER A 100 -0.66 -18.39 3.38
C SER A 100 0.33 -18.70 2.26
N VAL A 101 1.15 -19.73 2.46
CA VAL A 101 2.26 -20.11 1.57
C VAL A 101 1.81 -20.28 0.10
N ASN A 102 0.64 -20.87 -0.13
CA ASN A 102 0.08 -21.05 -1.48
C ASN A 102 -0.23 -19.73 -2.21
N ASN A 103 -0.28 -18.61 -1.49
CA ASN A 103 -0.54 -17.27 -2.02
C ASN A 103 0.67 -16.34 -1.91
N ALA A 104 1.86 -16.87 -1.57
CA ALA A 104 3.04 -16.07 -1.25
C ALA A 104 3.43 -15.07 -2.34
N ASP A 105 3.35 -15.45 -3.62
CA ASP A 105 3.67 -14.55 -4.75
C ASP A 105 2.69 -13.38 -4.86
N LYS A 106 1.40 -13.64 -4.63
CA LYS A 106 0.36 -12.61 -4.68
C LYS A 106 0.52 -11.62 -3.53
N ILE A 107 0.82 -12.15 -2.34
CA ILE A 107 1.07 -11.34 -1.14
C ILE A 107 2.37 -10.54 -1.30
N GLN A 108 3.41 -11.14 -1.90
CA GLN A 108 4.66 -10.43 -2.21
C GLN A 108 4.43 -9.27 -3.19
N TYR A 109 3.57 -9.44 -4.19
CA TYR A 109 3.16 -8.35 -5.07
C TYR A 109 2.53 -7.19 -4.30
N PHE A 110 1.61 -7.47 -3.36
CA PHE A 110 1.03 -6.44 -2.51
C PHE A 110 2.08 -5.77 -1.62
N LEU A 111 2.98 -6.55 -1.03
CA LEU A 111 4.04 -6.04 -0.16
C LEU A 111 4.98 -5.09 -0.92
N ASN A 112 5.32 -5.43 -2.16
CA ASN A 112 6.13 -4.58 -3.04
C ASN A 112 5.41 -3.26 -3.35
N GLU A 113 4.13 -3.31 -3.71
CA GLU A 113 3.34 -2.10 -3.99
C GLU A 113 3.18 -1.21 -2.75
N THR A 114 2.89 -1.79 -1.58
CA THR A 114 2.84 -1.06 -0.30
C THR A 114 4.19 -0.40 0.01
N THR A 115 5.30 -1.08 -0.29
CA THR A 115 6.65 -0.55 -0.07
C THR A 115 6.92 0.66 -0.98
N GLU A 116 6.55 0.59 -2.25
CA GLU A 116 6.70 1.73 -3.17
C GLU A 116 5.83 2.92 -2.75
N ILE A 117 4.58 2.68 -2.35
CA ILE A 117 3.71 3.72 -1.80
C ILE A 117 4.34 4.34 -0.54
N ALA A 118 4.86 3.54 0.38
CA ALA A 118 5.52 4.03 1.59
C ALA A 118 6.75 4.89 1.28
N LYS A 119 7.55 4.53 0.27
CA LYS A 119 8.69 5.35 -0.18
C LYS A 119 8.24 6.71 -0.71
N ILE A 120 7.18 6.75 -1.53
CA ILE A 120 6.63 8.01 -2.08
C ILE A 120 6.11 8.92 -0.95
N ILE A 121 5.34 8.36 -0.02
CA ILE A 121 4.83 9.10 1.15
C ILE A 121 6.01 9.58 2.02
N GLY A 122 6.99 8.72 2.26
CA GLY A 122 8.20 9.04 3.04
C GLY A 122 9.00 10.21 2.46
N SER A 123 9.26 10.19 1.14
CA SER A 123 9.89 11.32 0.44
C SER A 123 9.07 12.61 0.58
N SER A 124 7.75 12.52 0.47
CA SER A 124 6.85 13.68 0.66
C SER A 124 6.97 14.25 2.08
N VAL A 125 7.00 13.39 3.11
CA VAL A 125 7.19 13.77 4.51
C VAL A 125 8.53 14.47 4.73
N LEU A 126 9.62 13.97 4.13
CA LEU A 126 10.96 14.58 4.25
C LEU A 126 11.00 15.98 3.61
N THR A 127 10.44 16.13 2.41
CA THR A 127 10.32 17.41 1.72
C THR A 127 9.51 18.41 2.53
N LEU A 128 8.36 17.99 3.09
CA LEU A 128 7.53 18.86 3.93
C LEU A 128 8.25 19.33 5.19
N LYS A 129 9.11 18.49 5.77
CA LYS A 129 9.95 18.82 6.93
C LYS A 129 11.18 19.68 6.59
N GLY A 130 11.44 19.94 5.31
CA GLY A 130 12.64 20.67 4.87
C GLY A 130 13.94 19.89 5.10
N LYS A 131 13.89 18.55 5.17
CA LYS A 131 15.05 17.69 5.47
C LYS A 131 15.71 17.07 4.23
N THR A 132 15.48 17.59 3.04
CA THR A 132 16.12 17.06 1.83
C THR A 132 17.61 17.41 1.85
N LYS A 133 18.50 16.40 1.79
CA LYS A 133 19.90 16.62 1.40
C LYS A 133 19.88 17.16 -0.04
N LEU A 134 20.38 18.39 -0.22
CA LEU A 134 20.88 18.85 -1.52
C LEU A 134 22.03 17.95 -1.97
#